data_AF-A0A658NJF6-F1
#
_entry.id   AF-A0A658NJF6-F1
#
_cell.length_a   1.000
_cell.length_b   1.000
_cell.length_c   1.000
_cell.angle_alpha   90.00
_cell.angle_beta   90.00
_cell.angle_gamma   90.00
#
_symmetry.space_group_name_H-M   'P 1'
#
loop_
_entity.id
_entity.type
_entity.pdbx_description
1 polymer ?
#
loop_
_entity_poly.entity_id
_entity_poly.type
_entity_poly.pdbx_seq_one_letter_code
_entity_poly.pdbx_strand_id
1 'polypeptide(L)'
;QEMLYPTSYLKSRGLGAQCALLTDGRFSGGTSGLSIGHASPEAACGGAIALVEDCDTIEIDIPNRRIHLAVPDAELARRRAAMEA
;
A
#
# COMPACT_ATOMS: atom_id res chain seq x y z
N GLN A 1 14.06 -2.27 -3.94
CA GLN A 1 14.88 -1.45 -3.02
C GLN A 1 14.37 -1.64 -1.58
N GLU A 2 15.23 -1.63 -0.57
CA GLU A 2 14.80 -1.62 0.83
C GLU A 2 14.62 -0.17 1.31
N MET A 3 13.46 0.12 1.93
CA MET A 3 13.11 1.45 2.40
C MET A 3 13.15 1.52 3.94
N LEU A 4 14.16 2.21 4.49
CA LEU A 4 14.27 2.49 5.93
C LEU A 4 13.67 3.86 6.32
N TYR A 5 13.71 4.81 5.40
CA TYR A 5 13.33 6.19 5.69
C TYR A 5 11.84 6.36 6.04
N PRO A 6 10.87 5.77 5.30
CA PRO A 6 9.44 5.96 5.59
C PRO A 6 9.06 5.48 6.99
N THR A 7 9.62 4.34 7.39
CA THR A 7 9.32 3.67 8.66
C THR A 7 9.94 4.43 9.83
N SER A 8 11.16 4.92 9.67
CA SER A 8 11.86 5.76 10.65
C SER A 8 11.21 7.15 10.81
N TYR A 9 10.67 7.70 9.72
CA TYR A 9 9.95 8.99 9.74
C TYR A 9 8.65 8.91 10.54
N LEU A 10 7.80 7.90 10.27
CA LEU A 10 6.56 7.73 11.05
C LEU A 10 6.86 7.50 12.54
N LYS A 11 7.91 6.74 12.85
CA LYS A 11 8.35 6.51 14.22
C LYS A 11 8.74 7.81 14.92
N SER A 12 9.57 8.65 14.28
CA SER A 12 10.04 9.91 14.89
C SER A 12 8.91 10.93 15.10
N ARG A 13 7.84 10.84 14.29
CA ARG A 13 6.64 11.67 14.43
C ARG A 13 5.59 11.08 15.39
N GLY A 14 5.84 9.90 15.98
CA GLY A 14 4.89 9.23 16.86
C GLY A 14 3.65 8.66 16.16
N LEU A 15 3.70 8.53 14.82
CA LEU A 15 2.58 8.13 13.98
C LEU A 15 2.58 6.63 13.63
N GLY A 16 3.53 5.85 14.15
CA GLY A 16 3.66 4.42 13.83
C GLY A 16 2.38 3.60 14.11
N ALA A 17 1.59 3.96 15.13
CA ALA A 17 0.32 3.29 15.42
C ALA A 17 -0.88 3.88 14.66
N GLN A 18 -0.71 5.04 14.01
CA GLN A 18 -1.80 5.80 13.38
C GLN A 18 -1.80 5.66 11.86
N CYS A 19 -0.68 5.27 11.25
CA CYS A 19 -0.50 5.18 9.81
C CYS A 19 0.09 3.83 9.43
N ALA A 20 -0.51 3.18 8.43
CA ALA A 20 0.02 1.98 7.81
C ALA A 20 0.88 2.35 6.59
N LEU A 21 1.91 1.55 6.34
CA LEU A 21 2.76 1.64 5.15
C LEU A 21 2.53 0.39 4.28
N LEU A 22 2.34 0.59 2.98
CA LEU A 22 2.16 -0.46 1.98
C LEU A 22 3.10 -0.21 0.79
N THR A 23 3.77 -1.24 0.29
CA THR A 23 4.62 -1.17 -0.91
C THR A 23 4.71 -2.53 -1.60
N ASP A 24 4.91 -2.53 -2.92
CA ASP A 24 5.34 -3.69 -3.71
C ASP A 24 6.84 -4.00 -3.56
N GLY A 25 7.61 -3.06 -2.98
CA GLY A 25 9.00 -3.24 -2.59
C GLY A 25 9.20 -3.91 -1.23
N ARG A 26 10.22 -3.48 -0.49
CA ARG A 26 10.61 -4.05 0.81
C ARG A 26 10.84 -2.96 1.86
N PHE A 27 10.47 -3.23 3.10
CA PHE A 27 10.86 -2.42 4.26
C PHE A 27 12.00 -3.11 5.02
N SER A 28 12.91 -2.34 5.62
CA SER A 28 13.98 -2.89 6.48
C SER A 28 13.52 -3.01 7.93
N GLY A 29 14.13 -3.95 8.68
CA GLY A 29 13.68 -4.49 9.97
C GLY A 29 13.69 -3.53 11.18
N GLY A 30 13.87 -2.22 10.99
CA GLY A 30 13.66 -1.20 12.03
C GLY A 30 12.20 -0.73 12.14
N THR A 31 11.28 -1.51 11.60
CA THR A 31 9.90 -1.13 11.33
C THR A 31 9.08 -1.07 12.62
N SER A 32 8.35 0.02 12.82
CA SER A 32 7.37 0.17 13.89
C SER A 32 6.02 0.50 13.29
N GLY A 33 4.95 -0.13 13.78
CA GLY A 33 3.62 0.03 13.21
C GLY A 33 3.30 -1.01 12.14
N LEU A 34 2.23 -0.77 11.39
CA LEU A 34 1.79 -1.67 10.33
C LEU A 34 2.54 -1.35 9.03
N SER A 35 3.51 -2.17 8.66
CA SER A 35 4.34 -1.97 7.47
C SER A 35 4.38 -3.24 6.63
N ILE A 36 3.79 -3.15 5.44
CA ILE A 36 3.51 -4.29 4.57
C ILE A 36 4.29 -4.10 3.27
N GLY A 37 5.27 -4.95 3.05
CA GLY A 37 6.00 -5.01 1.77
C GLY A 37 5.48 -6.14 0.87
N HIS A 38 6.12 -6.28 -0.29
CA HIS A 38 5.89 -7.39 -1.21
C HIS A 38 4.44 -7.50 -1.72
N ALA A 39 3.72 -6.38 -1.83
CA ALA A 39 2.45 -6.37 -2.54
C ALA A 39 2.66 -6.87 -3.98
N SER A 40 1.82 -7.82 -4.40
CA SER A 40 1.94 -8.49 -5.69
C SER A 40 0.55 -8.68 -6.32
N PRO A 41 0.40 -8.51 -7.65
CA PRO A 41 1.41 -8.07 -8.62
C PRO A 41 1.93 -6.65 -8.34
N GLU A 42 3.18 -6.36 -8.73
CA GLU A 42 3.79 -5.04 -8.53
C GLU A 42 3.10 -3.97 -9.38
N ALA A 43 3.26 -2.70 -9.01
CA ALA A 43 2.63 -1.59 -9.71
C ALA A 43 3.03 -1.55 -11.19
N ALA A 44 4.31 -1.80 -11.48
CA ALA A 44 4.86 -1.82 -12.84
C ALA A 44 4.27 -2.93 -13.72
N CYS A 45 3.75 -4.01 -13.14
CA CYS A 45 3.05 -5.09 -13.86
C CYS A 45 1.53 -4.87 -13.92
N GLY A 46 1.02 -3.70 -13.51
CA GLY A 46 -0.42 -3.43 -13.50
C GLY A 46 -1.17 -4.08 -12.33
N GLY A 47 -0.50 -4.39 -11.22
CA GLY A 47 -1.18 -4.83 -10.00
C GLY A 47 -2.19 -3.80 -9.49
N ALA A 48 -3.09 -4.22 -8.60
CA ALA A 48 -4.10 -3.32 -8.02
C ALA A 48 -3.48 -2.10 -7.29
N ILE A 49 -2.27 -2.25 -6.75
CA ILE A 49 -1.51 -1.17 -6.13
C ILE A 49 -1.18 -0.02 -7.11
N ALA A 50 -1.14 -0.29 -8.42
CA ALA A 50 -0.94 0.73 -9.45
C ALA A 50 -2.17 1.64 -9.65
N LEU A 51 -3.35 1.18 -9.22
CA LEU A 51 -4.63 1.86 -9.43
C LEU A 51 -5.06 2.71 -8.23
N VAL A 52 -4.25 2.72 -7.16
CA VAL A 52 -4.52 3.51 -5.95
C VAL A 52 -4.36 4.99 -6.28
N GLU A 53 -5.36 5.78 -5.93
CA GLU A 53 -5.33 7.24 -6.00
C GLU A 53 -5.41 7.84 -4.58
N ASP A 54 -5.06 9.12 -4.46
CA ASP A 54 -5.15 9.83 -3.19
C ASP A 54 -6.58 9.79 -2.63
N CYS A 55 -6.67 9.64 -1.31
CA CYS A 55 -7.92 9.52 -0.55
C CYS A 55 -8.73 8.22 -0.76
N ASP A 56 -8.22 7.23 -1.50
CA ASP A 56 -8.83 5.90 -1.52
C ASP A 56 -8.80 5.23 -0.13
N THR A 57 -9.84 4.45 0.16
CA THR A 57 -9.89 3.66 1.40
C THR A 57 -9.20 2.31 1.19
N ILE A 58 -8.21 2.01 2.03
CA ILE A 58 -7.55 0.70 2.09
C ILE A 58 -7.90 0.03 3.41
N GLU A 59 -8.61 -1.10 3.34
CA GLU A 59 -8.94 -1.93 4.49
C GLU A 59 -7.80 -2.93 4.73
N ILE A 60 -7.25 -2.96 5.95
CA ILE A 60 -6.27 -3.96 6.35
C ILE A 60 -6.82 -4.78 7.50
N ASP A 61 -7.08 -6.05 7.24
CA ASP A 61 -7.65 -7.02 8.16
C ASP A 61 -6.60 -8.08 8.50
N ILE A 62 -5.96 -7.92 9.66
CA ILE A 62 -4.88 -8.81 10.13
C ILE A 62 -5.40 -10.21 10.49
N PRO A 63 -6.51 -10.37 11.24
CA PRO A 63 -7.08 -11.69 11.52
C PRO A 63 -7.39 -12.49 10.25
N ASN A 64 -7.98 -11.85 9.22
CA ASN A 64 -8.34 -12.51 7.98
C ASN A 64 -7.24 -12.47 6.90
N ARG A 65 -6.08 -11.87 7.21
CA ARG A 65 -4.94 -11.72 6.28
C ARG A 65 -5.34 -11.08 4.94
N ARG A 66 -6.21 -10.07 4.99
CA ARG A 66 -6.76 -9.40 3.81
C ARG A 66 -6.32 -7.94 3.77
N ILE A 67 -5.93 -7.50 2.57
CA ILE A 67 -5.77 -6.08 2.25
C ILE A 67 -6.70 -5.82 1.07
N HIS A 68 -7.57 -4.83 1.20
CA HIS A 68 -8.59 -4.54 0.19
C HIS A 68 -8.61 -3.05 -0.13
N LEU A 69 -8.47 -2.73 -1.41
CA LEU A 69 -8.73 -1.40 -1.95
C LEU A 69 -10.25 -1.26 -2.08
N ALA A 70 -10.87 -0.53 -1.15
CA ALA A 70 -12.32 -0.37 -1.04
C ALA A 70 -12.84 0.67 -2.04
N VAL A 71 -12.58 0.42 -3.33
CA VAL A 71 -13.00 1.22 -4.47
C VAL A 71 -13.87 0.34 -5.37
N PRO A 72 -15.00 0.84 -5.90
CA PRO A 72 -15.86 0.04 -6.77
C PRO A 72 -15.14 -0.51 -8.00
N ASP A 73 -15.43 -1.75 -8.38
CA ASP A 73 -14.80 -2.42 -9.53
C ASP A 73 -14.92 -1.62 -10.84
N ALA A 74 -16.04 -0.92 -11.04
CA ALA A 74 -16.25 -0.07 -12.21
C ALA A 74 -15.22 1.07 -12.29
N GLU A 75 -14.86 1.65 -11.15
CA GLU A 75 -13.87 2.72 -11.07
C GLU A 75 -12.45 2.16 -11.24
N LEU A 76 -12.15 1.00 -10.64
CA LEU A 76 -10.88 0.31 -10.87
C LEU A 76 -10.67 -0.07 -12.34
N ALA A 77 -11.73 -0.52 -13.03
CA ALA A 77 -11.70 -0.80 -14.46
C ALA A 77 -11.45 0.48 -15.29
N ARG A 78 -12.09 1.59 -14.93
CA ARG A 78 -11.86 2.90 -15.57
C ARG A 78 -10.40 3.35 -15.42
N ARG A 79 -9.85 3.26 -14.21
CA ARG A 79 -8.44 3.63 -13.93
C ARG A 79 -7.46 2.73 -14.69
N ARG A 80 -7.74 1.43 -14.75
CA ARG A 80 -6.92 0.48 -15.51
C ARG A 80 -6.90 0.80 -17.01
N ALA A 81 -8.05 1.08 -17.60
CA ALA A 81 -8.13 1.48 -19.00
C ALA A 81 -7.37 2.79 -19.28
N ALA A 82 -7.40 3.75 -18.35
CA ALA A 82 -6.64 5.00 -18.48
C ALA A 82 -5.12 4.81 -18.34
N MET A 83 -4.66 3.78 -17.63
CA MET A 83 -3.23 3.45 -17.48
C MET A 83 -2.64 2.76 -18.73
N GLU A 84 -3.48 2.05 -19.51
CA GLU A 84 -3.07 1.33 -20.73
C GLU A 84 -3.19 2.18 -22.01
N ALA A 85 -3.80 3.37 -21.92
CA ALA A 85 -4.01 4.31 -23.03
C ALA A 85 -2.81 5.25 -23.23
#